data_AF-A0A2R7KBV0-F1
#
_entry.id   AF-A0A2R7KBV0-F1
#
_cell.length_a   1.000
_cell.length_b   1.000
_cell.length_c   1.000
_cell.angle_alpha   90.00
_cell.angle_beta   90.00
_cell.angle_gamma   90.00
#
_symmetry.space_group_name_H-M   'P 1'
#
loop_
_entity.id
_entity.type
_entity.pdbx_description
1 polymer ?
#
loop_
_entity_poly.entity_id
_entity_poly.type
_entity_poly.pdbx_seq_one_letter_code
_entity_poly.pdbx_strand_id
1 'polypeptide(L)'
;SVVFKSANFYSNDVVNSFFLYILEQNFTVNISTVSLAYGYEREYYLSELDFFIPDELSHFEPFRFFKFENNREELLVGDRININHQFIEWYIKASYCLIEKFNFYSFQLIYLLYDSDREATVLSINSILDRLRKTLPEDLVPKKSVNLKLKDFYL
;
A
#
# COMPACT_ATOMS: atom_id res chain seq x y z
N SER A 1 9.52 -8.01 20.19
CA SER A 1 9.42 -6.93 19.19
C SER A 1 10.14 -5.72 19.73
N VAL A 2 10.93 -5.05 18.89
CA VAL A 2 11.57 -3.77 19.24
C VAL A 2 10.62 -2.66 18.80
N VAL A 3 10.21 -1.82 19.74
CA VAL A 3 9.35 -0.66 19.46
C VAL A 3 10.23 0.53 19.12
N PHE A 4 9.99 1.13 17.96
CA PHE A 4 10.72 2.29 17.48
C PHE A 4 9.73 3.45 17.29
N LYS A 5 9.68 4.35 18.27
CA LYS A 5 8.81 5.53 18.23
C LYS A 5 9.51 6.65 17.47
N SER A 6 8.88 7.12 16.40
CA SER A 6 9.42 8.19 15.57
C SER A 6 8.83 9.54 15.95
N ALA A 7 9.51 10.28 16.83
CA ALA A 7 9.40 11.73 16.80
C ALA A 7 10.41 12.27 15.78
N ASN A 8 10.11 12.18 14.48
CA ASN A 8 10.95 12.69 13.37
C ASN A 8 12.47 12.43 13.56
N PHE A 9 12.95 11.22 13.24
CA PHE A 9 14.36 10.82 13.46
C PHE A 9 15.39 11.85 12.98
N TYR A 10 15.12 12.50 11.86
CA TYR A 10 15.85 13.66 11.38
C TYR A 10 14.86 14.67 10.78
N SER A 11 15.23 15.96 10.76
CA SER A 11 14.50 17.03 10.08
C SER A 11 14.50 16.91 8.54
N ASN A 12 15.06 15.83 8.00
CA ASN A 12 15.30 15.64 6.57
C ASN A 12 14.63 14.34 6.06
N ASP A 13 13.65 14.51 5.17
CA ASP A 13 12.84 13.42 4.58
C ASP A 13 13.66 12.41 3.79
N VAL A 14 14.78 12.83 3.18
CA VAL A 14 15.69 11.95 2.44
C VAL A 14 16.39 10.99 3.40
N VAL A 15 16.86 11.50 4.53
CA VAL A 15 17.53 10.70 5.57
C VAL A 15 16.53 9.73 6.19
N ASN A 16 15.33 10.19 6.52
CA ASN A 16 14.26 9.32 7.04
C ASN A 16 13.90 8.20 6.06
N SER A 17 13.79 8.52 4.77
CA SER A 17 13.54 7.53 3.71
C SER A 17 14.66 6.52 3.58
N PHE A 18 15.92 6.94 3.68
CA PHE A 18 17.08 6.05 3.61
C PHE A 18 17.18 5.10 4.82
N PHE A 19 16.95 5.61 6.03
CA PHE A 19 16.90 4.78 7.23
C PHE A 19 15.79 3.74 7.16
N LEU A 20 14.57 4.15 6.77
CA LEU A 20 13.46 3.24 6.59
C LEU A 20 13.77 2.17 5.55
N TYR A 21 14.41 2.55 4.44
CA TYR A 21 14.85 1.60 3.42
C TYR A 21 15.82 0.55 4.00
N ILE A 22 16.84 0.99 4.74
CA ILE A 22 17.77 0.05 5.41
C ILE A 22 17.02 -0.89 6.35
N LEU A 23 16.07 -0.37 7.14
CA LEU A 23 15.26 -1.19 8.04
C LEU A 23 14.42 -2.22 7.27
N GLU A 24 13.76 -1.82 6.19
CA GLU A 24 12.96 -2.70 5.32
C GLU A 24 13.79 -3.82 4.68
N GLN A 25 15.07 -3.58 4.39
CA GLN A 25 15.97 -4.62 3.86
C GLN A 25 16.38 -5.68 4.90
N ASN A 26 16.20 -5.39 6.20
CA ASN A 26 16.74 -6.23 7.28
C ASN A 26 15.66 -6.69 8.30
N PHE A 27 14.47 -6.12 8.26
CA PHE A 27 13.40 -6.37 9.24
C PHE A 27 12.03 -6.25 8.59
N THR A 28 11.03 -6.95 9.13
CA THR A 28 9.63 -6.62 8.86
C THR A 28 9.27 -5.37 9.66
N VAL A 29 8.80 -4.33 8.97
CA VAL A 29 8.41 -3.04 9.54
C VAL A 29 6.89 -2.92 9.56
N ASN A 30 6.27 -2.94 10.75
CA ASN A 30 4.85 -2.62 10.91
C ASN A 30 4.69 -1.15 11.31
N ILE A 31 3.63 -0.51 10.82
CA ILE A 31 3.33 0.89 11.10
C ILE A 31 2.06 0.97 11.96
N SER A 32 2.15 1.67 13.08
CA SER A 32 0.99 2.10 13.86
C SER A 32 0.91 3.61 13.82
N THR A 33 -0.30 4.16 13.77
CA THR A 33 -0.52 5.61 13.87
C THR A 33 -1.32 5.88 15.15
N VAL A 34 -0.70 6.62 16.06
CA VAL A 34 -1.23 6.96 17.38
C VAL A 34 -1.79 8.37 17.33
N SER A 35 -3.04 8.54 17.79
CA SER A 35 -3.64 9.86 17.92
C SER A 35 -3.07 10.58 19.15
N LEU A 36 -2.60 11.81 18.94
CA LEU A 36 -2.12 12.70 19.99
C LEU A 36 -3.11 13.87 20.17
N ALA A 37 -2.97 14.61 21.27
CA ALA A 37 -3.78 15.80 21.55
C ALA A 37 -3.69 16.86 20.43
N TYR A 38 -2.58 16.89 19.68
CA TYR A 38 -2.36 17.73 18.52
C TYR A 38 -1.79 16.90 17.35
N GLY A 39 -2.68 16.19 16.66
CA GLY A 39 -2.36 15.46 15.43
C GLY A 39 -2.11 13.97 15.65
N TYR A 40 -1.23 13.40 14.83
CA TYR A 40 -0.94 11.96 14.82
C TYR A 40 0.57 11.73 14.83
N GLU A 41 1.00 10.73 15.59
CA GLU A 41 2.37 10.23 15.58
C GLU A 41 2.40 8.84 14.95
N ARG A 42 3.46 8.54 14.20
CA ARG A 42 3.67 7.21 13.61
C ARG A 42 4.71 6.46 14.44
N GLU A 43 4.35 5.27 14.85
CA GLU A 43 5.24 4.33 15.53
C GLU A 43 5.56 3.19 14.58
N TYR A 44 6.83 2.78 14.55
CA TYR A 44 7.31 1.68 13.73
C TYR A 44 7.69 0.52 14.64
N TYR A 45 7.32 -0.68 14.25
CA TYR A 45 7.58 -1.89 15.01
C TYR A 45 8.40 -2.84 14.16
N LEU A 46 9.57 -3.21 14.67
CA LEU A 46 10.48 -4.13 14.00
C LEU A 46 10.29 -5.54 14.54
N SER A 47 10.12 -6.49 13.62
CA SER A 47 10.18 -7.92 13.89
C SER A 47 11.22 -8.60 12.98
N GLU A 48 11.56 -9.85 13.31
CA GLU A 48 12.40 -10.68 12.45
C GLU A 48 11.83 -10.74 11.03
N LEU A 49 12.74 -10.88 10.08
CA LEU A 49 12.47 -10.87 8.64
C LEU A 49 11.65 -12.11 8.29
N ASP A 50 10.34 -11.98 8.36
CA ASP A 50 9.43 -12.85 7.60
C ASP A 50 9.40 -12.28 6.18
N PHE A 51 9.43 -13.12 5.15
CA PHE A 51 9.30 -12.69 3.75
C PHE A 51 7.95 -11.99 3.57
N PHE A 52 7.93 -10.66 3.74
CA PHE A 52 6.69 -9.96 4.04
C PHE A 52 6.11 -9.17 2.86
N ILE A 53 6.91 -8.90 1.83
CA ILE A 53 6.35 -8.45 0.56
C ILE A 53 5.96 -9.70 -0.22
N PRO A 54 4.65 -9.93 -0.50
CA PRO A 54 4.23 -11.02 -1.35
C PRO A 54 4.99 -10.95 -2.69
N ASP A 55 5.48 -12.08 -3.20
CA ASP A 55 6.22 -12.15 -4.48
C ASP A 55 5.43 -11.50 -5.63
N GLU A 56 4.11 -11.55 -5.54
CA GLU A 56 3.16 -10.89 -6.43
C GLU A 56 3.41 -9.38 -6.58
N LEU A 57 3.89 -8.75 -5.51
CA LEU A 57 4.17 -7.33 -5.41
C LEU A 57 5.64 -6.99 -5.72
N SER A 58 6.53 -7.98 -5.80
CA SER A 58 7.96 -7.76 -6.13
C SER A 58 8.19 -7.35 -7.59
N HIS A 59 7.18 -7.50 -8.45
CA HIS A 59 7.21 -7.06 -9.84
C HIS A 59 7.08 -5.54 -10.02
N PHE A 60 6.89 -4.82 -8.91
CA PHE A 60 6.71 -3.38 -8.89
C PHE A 60 7.90 -2.74 -8.16
N GLU A 61 8.69 -1.91 -8.85
CA GLU A 61 9.86 -1.21 -8.28
C GLU A 61 9.49 -0.03 -7.36
N PRO A 62 10.33 0.30 -6.38
CA PRO A 62 10.14 -0.04 -4.97
C PRO A 62 8.87 0.59 -4.37
N PHE A 63 7.81 -0.19 -4.36
CA PHE A 63 6.61 0.11 -3.60
C PHE A 63 6.85 -0.40 -2.18
N ARG A 64 7.00 0.49 -1.19
CA ARG A 64 7.16 0.01 0.19
C ARG A 64 5.77 -0.32 0.70
N PHE A 65 5.48 -1.61 0.65
CA PHE A 65 4.26 -2.20 1.13
C PHE A 65 4.38 -2.45 2.63
N PHE A 66 3.45 -1.93 3.43
CA PHE A 66 3.48 -2.05 4.88
C PHE A 66 2.20 -2.68 5.43
N LYS A 67 2.34 -3.35 6.57
CA LYS A 67 1.21 -3.75 7.42
C LYS A 67 0.89 -2.63 8.39
N PHE A 68 -0.37 -2.20 8.38
CA PHE A 68 -0.88 -1.25 9.34
C PHE A 68 -1.56 -1.99 10.48
N GLU A 69 -1.18 -1.65 11.71
CA GLU A 69 -1.84 -2.19 12.90
C GLU A 69 -3.23 -1.56 13.11
N ASN A 70 -4.06 -2.21 13.93
CA ASN A 70 -5.42 -1.78 14.31
C ASN A 70 -6.48 -1.83 13.20
N ASN A 71 -6.39 -2.77 12.26
CA ASN A 71 -7.35 -2.94 11.15
C ASN A 71 -7.58 -1.66 10.33
N ARG A 72 -6.55 -0.83 10.25
CA ARG A 72 -6.56 0.39 9.44
C ARG A 72 -6.78 0.04 7.97
N GLU A 73 -7.78 0.69 7.39
CA GLU A 73 -8.21 0.51 5.99
C GLU A 73 -7.67 1.62 5.09
N GLU A 74 -6.81 2.51 5.58
CA GLU A 74 -6.28 3.63 4.81
C GLU A 74 -5.17 3.17 3.85
N LEU A 75 -5.15 3.76 2.66
CA LEU A 75 -4.14 3.58 1.62
C LEU A 75 -3.20 4.80 1.66
N LEU A 76 -2.14 4.73 2.48
CA LEU A 76 -1.14 5.81 2.50
C LEU A 76 -0.41 5.83 1.14
N VAL A 77 -0.69 6.86 0.36
CA VAL A 77 -0.14 7.05 -0.99
C VAL A 77 1.31 7.50 -0.97
N GLY A 78 2.02 7.16 -2.05
CA GLY A 78 3.44 7.41 -2.21
C GLY A 78 4.24 6.17 -1.83
N ASP A 79 5.29 6.36 -1.04
CA ASP A 79 6.21 5.28 -0.69
C ASP A 79 5.62 4.24 0.28
N ARG A 80 4.35 4.30 0.73
CA ARG A 80 3.88 3.52 1.90
C ARG A 80 2.50 2.87 1.78
N ILE A 81 2.33 1.95 0.84
CA ILE A 81 1.04 1.32 0.57
C ILE A 81 0.66 0.32 1.67
N ASN A 82 -0.55 0.41 2.21
CA ASN A 82 -1.08 -0.53 3.20
C ASN A 82 -1.55 -1.83 2.52
N ILE A 83 -0.91 -2.95 2.84
CA ILE A 83 -1.29 -4.24 2.22
C ILE A 83 -2.57 -4.85 2.75
N ASN A 84 -3.04 -4.40 3.92
CA ASN A 84 -4.29 -4.86 4.51
C ASN A 84 -5.51 -4.14 3.88
N HIS A 85 -5.28 -3.19 2.98
CA HIS A 85 -6.36 -2.53 2.26
C HIS A 85 -7.01 -3.50 1.27
N GLN A 86 -8.35 -3.57 1.23
CA GLN A 86 -9.10 -4.53 0.39
C GLN A 86 -8.69 -4.50 -1.10
N PHE A 87 -8.39 -3.31 -1.62
CA PHE A 87 -7.80 -3.14 -2.96
C PHE A 87 -6.47 -3.87 -3.15
N ILE A 88 -5.54 -3.77 -2.21
CA ILE A 88 -4.23 -4.43 -2.30
C ILE A 88 -4.37 -5.94 -2.08
N GLU A 89 -5.21 -6.36 -1.13
CA GLU A 89 -5.50 -7.78 -0.92
C GLU A 89 -6.10 -8.45 -2.17
N TRP A 90 -7.05 -7.77 -2.82
CA TRP A 90 -7.59 -8.24 -4.10
C TRP A 90 -6.51 -8.27 -5.19
N TYR A 91 -5.68 -7.23 -5.25
CA TYR A 91 -4.61 -7.15 -6.24
C TYR A 91 -3.63 -8.31 -6.11
N ILE A 92 -3.16 -8.62 -4.90
CA ILE A 92 -2.29 -9.76 -4.61
C ILE A 92 -2.94 -11.05 -5.10
N LYS A 93 -4.22 -11.28 -4.75
CA LYS A 93 -4.96 -12.47 -5.20
C LYS A 93 -5.06 -12.59 -6.72
N ALA A 94 -5.24 -11.47 -7.43
CA ALA A 94 -5.42 -11.45 -8.88
C ALA A 94 -4.11 -11.29 -9.68
N SER A 95 -3.00 -11.04 -9.00
CA SER A 95 -1.72 -10.60 -9.56
C SER A 95 -1.22 -11.47 -10.70
N TYR A 96 -1.21 -12.80 -10.56
CA TYR A 96 -0.73 -13.71 -11.59
C TYR A 96 -1.51 -13.51 -12.91
N CYS A 97 -2.84 -13.48 -12.82
CA CYS A 97 -3.71 -13.26 -13.98
C CYS A 97 -3.54 -11.84 -14.53
N LEU A 98 -3.42 -10.84 -13.65
CA LEU A 98 -3.22 -9.46 -14.06
C LEU A 98 -1.90 -9.27 -14.79
N ILE A 99 -0.81 -9.83 -14.30
CA ILE A 99 0.52 -9.74 -14.89
C ILE A 99 0.59 -10.52 -16.22
N GLU A 100 0.01 -11.72 -16.27
CA GLU A 100 0.07 -12.57 -17.47
C GLU A 100 -0.84 -12.06 -18.60
N LYS A 101 -2.07 -11.66 -18.28
CA LYS A 101 -3.13 -11.40 -19.28
C LYS A 101 -3.58 -9.95 -19.37
N PHE A 102 -3.36 -9.16 -18.32
CA PHE A 102 -3.81 -7.78 -18.23
C PHE A 102 -2.69 -6.83 -17.80
N ASN A 103 -1.45 -7.11 -18.23
CA ASN A 103 -0.24 -6.53 -17.67
C ASN A 103 -0.29 -4.99 -17.61
N PHE A 104 -0.76 -4.36 -18.69
CA PHE A 104 -0.93 -2.91 -18.76
C PHE A 104 -1.85 -2.37 -17.64
N TYR A 105 -3.00 -3.02 -17.39
CA TYR A 105 -3.87 -2.64 -16.27
C TYR A 105 -3.22 -2.93 -14.92
N SER A 106 -2.49 -4.04 -14.80
CA SER A 106 -1.72 -4.38 -13.59
C SER A 106 -0.78 -3.25 -13.19
N PHE A 107 0.01 -2.73 -14.15
CA PHE A 107 0.91 -1.60 -13.92
C PHE A 107 0.15 -0.31 -13.60
N GLN A 108 -0.86 0.04 -14.39
CA GLN A 108 -1.61 1.28 -14.16
C GLN A 108 -2.23 1.34 -12.77
N LEU A 109 -2.83 0.24 -12.29
CA LEU A 109 -3.46 0.18 -10.97
C LEU A 109 -2.51 0.53 -9.83
N ILE A 110 -1.25 0.13 -9.95
CA ILE A 110 -0.23 0.32 -8.91
C ILE A 110 0.45 1.69 -9.07
N TYR A 111 0.81 2.09 -10.29
CA TYR A 111 1.44 3.40 -10.54
C TYR A 111 0.53 4.60 -10.24
N LEU A 112 -0.79 4.47 -10.49
CA LEU A 112 -1.74 5.55 -10.20
C LEU A 112 -1.79 5.88 -8.69
N LEU A 113 -1.40 4.96 -7.81
CA LEU A 113 -1.31 5.23 -6.37
C LEU A 113 -0.20 6.22 -6.00
N TYR A 114 0.61 6.69 -6.94
CA TYR A 114 1.67 7.68 -6.71
C TYR A 114 1.30 9.07 -7.21
N ASP A 115 0.18 9.19 -7.93
CA ASP A 115 -0.24 10.47 -8.43
C ASP A 115 -0.66 11.36 -7.26
N SER A 116 -0.18 12.60 -7.27
CA SER A 116 -0.56 13.61 -6.30
C SER A 116 -2.04 14.00 -6.40
N ASP A 117 -2.66 13.84 -7.57
CA ASP A 117 -4.08 14.10 -7.78
C ASP A 117 -4.93 12.89 -7.35
N ARG A 118 -5.40 12.95 -6.10
CA ARG A 118 -6.21 11.89 -5.48
C ARG A 118 -7.57 11.71 -6.14
N GLU A 119 -8.19 12.79 -6.63
CA GLU A 119 -9.49 12.71 -7.28
C GLU A 119 -9.38 12.00 -8.63
N ALA A 120 -8.41 12.41 -9.44
CA ALA A 120 -8.13 11.76 -10.71
C ALA A 120 -7.71 10.29 -10.51
N THR A 121 -6.93 10.01 -9.48
CA THR A 121 -6.51 8.64 -9.10
C THR A 121 -7.69 7.75 -8.80
N VAL A 122 -8.60 8.18 -7.91
CA VAL A 122 -9.79 7.40 -7.52
C VAL A 122 -10.66 7.10 -8.74
N LEU A 123 -10.90 8.09 -9.59
CA LEU A 123 -11.70 7.92 -10.81
C LEU A 123 -11.03 6.92 -11.78
N SER A 124 -9.74 7.07 -12.00
CA SER A 124 -8.97 6.24 -12.94
C SER A 124 -8.90 4.80 -12.49
N ILE A 125 -8.53 4.55 -11.22
CA ILE A 125 -8.47 3.20 -10.64
C ILE A 125 -9.84 2.54 -10.69
N ASN A 126 -10.91 3.23 -10.24
CA ASN A 126 -12.25 2.65 -10.26
C ASN A 126 -12.74 2.35 -11.69
N SER A 127 -12.37 3.17 -12.68
CA SER A 127 -12.67 2.90 -14.08
C SER A 127 -11.97 1.63 -14.58
N ILE A 128 -10.70 1.41 -14.21
CA ILE A 128 -9.97 0.18 -14.54
C ILE A 128 -10.63 -1.02 -13.87
N LEU A 129 -10.97 -0.92 -12.58
CA LEU A 129 -11.68 -1.99 -11.85
C LEU A 129 -13.00 -2.35 -12.54
N ASP A 130 -13.77 -1.38 -13.02
CA ASP A 130 -15.02 -1.63 -13.74
C ASP A 130 -14.82 -2.36 -15.07
N ARG A 131 -13.71 -2.13 -15.77
CA ARG A 131 -13.35 -2.89 -16.96
C ARG A 131 -12.96 -4.32 -16.59
N LEU A 132 -12.12 -4.47 -15.57
CA LEU A 132 -11.65 -5.76 -15.08
C LEU A 132 -12.79 -6.65 -14.57
N ARG A 133 -13.84 -6.07 -13.97
CA ARG A 133 -15.06 -6.82 -13.57
C ARG A 133 -15.75 -7.53 -14.72
N LYS A 134 -15.58 -7.04 -15.95
CA LYS A 134 -16.21 -7.61 -17.15
C LYS A 134 -15.31 -8.62 -17.87
N THR A 135 -14.02 -8.64 -17.55
CA THR A 135 -13.02 -9.42 -18.31
C THR A 135 -12.32 -10.48 -17.47
N LEU A 136 -12.26 -10.31 -16.15
CA LEU A 136 -11.62 -11.27 -15.25
C LEU A 136 -12.50 -12.53 -15.04
N PRO A 137 -11.85 -13.69 -14.80
CA PRO A 137 -12.53 -14.89 -14.30
C PRO A 137 -13.31 -14.61 -13.01
N GLU A 138 -14.45 -15.28 -12.83
CA GLU A 138 -15.43 -15.02 -11.77
C GLU A 138 -14.82 -15.04 -10.34
N ASP A 139 -13.85 -15.92 -10.11
CA ASP A 139 -13.13 -16.07 -8.84
C ASP A 139 -12.15 -14.93 -8.53
N LEU A 140 -11.75 -14.16 -9.55
CA LEU A 140 -10.82 -13.03 -9.47
C LEU A 140 -11.49 -11.66 -9.67
N VAL A 141 -12.79 -11.63 -9.97
CA VAL A 141 -13.52 -10.37 -10.17
C VAL A 141 -13.48 -9.51 -8.90
N PRO A 142 -13.03 -8.23 -8.98
CA PRO A 142 -13.05 -7.34 -7.83
C PRO A 142 -14.49 -7.03 -7.43
N LYS A 143 -14.83 -7.28 -6.16
CA LYS A 143 -16.10 -6.85 -5.58
C LYS A 143 -16.24 -5.33 -5.65
N LYS A 144 -17.47 -4.80 -5.57
CA LYS A 144 -17.68 -3.34 -5.51
C LYS A 144 -17.05 -2.69 -4.28
N SER A 145 -16.86 -3.44 -3.19
CA SER A 145 -16.20 -2.95 -1.97
C SER A 145 -14.72 -2.58 -2.18
N VAL A 146 -14.08 -3.14 -3.21
CA VAL A 146 -12.68 -2.86 -3.59
C VAL A 146 -12.50 -1.47 -4.22
N ASN A 147 -13.59 -0.81 -4.62
CA ASN A 147 -13.48 0.55 -5.18
C ASN A 147 -12.88 1.51 -4.16
N LEU A 148 -11.91 2.29 -4.63
CA LEU A 148 -11.30 3.35 -3.85
C LEU A 148 -12.27 4.52 -3.65
N LYS A 149 -12.11 5.20 -2.53
CA LYS A 149 -12.81 6.40 -2.11
C LYS A 149 -11.78 7.44 -1.73
N LEU A 150 -12.14 8.71 -1.82
CA LEU A 150 -11.24 9.79 -1.40
C LEU A 150 -10.76 9.62 0.04
N LYS A 151 -11.66 9.19 0.94
CA LYS A 151 -11.34 8.95 2.36
C LYS A 151 -10.20 7.95 2.57
N ASP A 152 -9.94 7.05 1.62
CA ASP A 152 -8.90 6.03 1.76
C ASP A 152 -7.50 6.67 1.74
N PHE A 153 -7.38 7.94 1.29
CA PHE A 153 -6.13 8.69 1.18
C PHE A 153 -5.91 9.68 2.34
N TYR A 154 -6.77 9.69 3.36
CA TYR A 154 -6.68 10.60 4.50
C TYR A 154 -6.49 9.83 5.81
N LEU A 155 -5.80 10.45 6.77
CA LEU A 155 -5.60 9.96 8.15
C LEU A 155 -6.67 10.49 9.11
#